data_AF-A0A848NBR4-F1
#
_entry.id   AF-A0A848NBR4-F1
#
_cell.length_a   1.000
_cell.length_b   1.000
_cell.length_c   1.000
_cell.angle_alpha   90.00
_cell.angle_beta   90.00
_cell.angle_gamma   90.00
#
_symmetry.space_group_name_H-M   'P 1'
#
loop_
_entity.id
_entity.type
_entity.pdbx_description
1 polymer ?
#
loop_
_entity_poly.entity_id
_entity_poly.type
_entity_poly.pdbx_seq_one_letter_code
_entity_poly.pdbx_strand_id
1 'polypeptide(L)'
;MANTVQIANDSKPVAVFLRGLTARLEWAKTGREDDPIFAMQVAEGDGYHDFQAGRARSDVPPLLADVPELAASWSKGWDHAYNWTVPESF
;
A
#
# COMPACT_ATOMS: atom_id res chain seq x y z
N MET A 1 -13.24 25.98 -36.69
CA MET A 1 -12.52 26.41 -35.47
C MET A 1 -12.93 25.45 -34.37
N ALA A 2 -12.06 24.51 -34.00
CA ALA A 2 -12.34 23.52 -32.96
C ALA A 2 -11.65 23.98 -31.67
N ASN A 3 -12.43 24.42 -30.68
CA ASN A 3 -11.94 24.62 -29.31
C ASN A 3 -12.12 23.31 -28.55
N THR A 4 -11.08 22.48 -28.58
CA THR A 4 -11.00 21.32 -27.68
C THR A 4 -10.64 21.85 -26.30
N VAL A 5 -11.63 21.94 -25.41
CA VAL A 5 -11.42 22.21 -23.98
C VAL A 5 -10.69 21.01 -23.40
N GLN A 6 -9.40 21.18 -23.10
CA GLN A 6 -8.65 20.23 -22.30
C GLN A 6 -9.14 20.34 -20.86
N ILE A 7 -9.92 19.36 -20.41
CA ILE A 7 -10.24 19.20 -18.99
C ILE A 7 -8.93 18.75 -18.31
N ALA A 8 -8.22 19.70 -17.73
CA ALA A 8 -7.09 19.40 -16.86
C ALA A 8 -7.62 18.56 -15.70
N ASN A 9 -7.18 17.31 -15.62
CA ASN A 9 -7.48 16.46 -14.49
C ASN A 9 -6.66 16.99 -13.30
N ASP A 10 -7.27 17.86 -12.50
CA ASP A 10 -6.76 18.41 -11.23
C ASP A 10 -6.65 17.33 -10.13
N SER A 11 -6.16 16.15 -10.49
CA SER A 11 -5.79 15.12 -9.54
C SER A 11 -4.57 15.64 -8.78
N LYS A 12 -4.80 16.33 -7.65
CA LYS A 12 -3.74 16.62 -6.67
C LYS A 12 -2.93 15.34 -6.49
N PRO A 13 -1.60 15.36 -6.63
CA PRO A 13 -0.80 14.19 -6.32
C PRO A 13 -1.06 13.85 -4.87
N VAL A 14 -1.84 12.78 -4.62
CA VAL A 14 -1.99 12.20 -3.30
C VAL A 14 -0.57 11.93 -2.83
N ALA A 15 -0.19 12.51 -1.69
CA ALA A 15 1.13 12.44 -1.12
C ALA A 15 1.59 10.98 -0.99
N VAL A 16 2.24 10.45 -2.04
CA VAL A 16 2.77 9.07 -2.09
C VAL A 16 3.79 8.84 -0.97
N PHE A 17 4.43 9.92 -0.50
CA PHE A 17 5.43 9.88 0.55
C PHE A 17 4.89 9.48 1.94
N LEU A 18 3.57 9.62 2.20
CA LEU A 18 2.96 9.20 3.47
C LEU A 18 2.31 7.81 3.43
N ARG A 19 2.40 7.09 2.30
CA ARG A 19 1.90 5.71 2.25
C ARG A 19 2.67 4.84 3.23
N GLY A 20 1.94 4.04 4.00
CA GLY A 20 2.48 3.22 5.08
C GLY A 20 2.73 3.96 6.39
N LEU A 21 2.33 5.23 6.53
CA LEU A 21 2.56 6.00 7.76
C LEU A 21 1.92 5.33 8.98
N THR A 22 0.69 4.84 8.87
CA THR A 22 -0.01 4.20 9.99
C THR A 22 0.77 2.98 10.48
N ALA A 23 1.11 2.04 9.59
CA ALA A 23 1.91 0.87 9.95
C ALA A 23 3.27 1.26 10.53
N ARG A 24 3.90 2.33 10.02
CA ARG A 24 5.17 2.85 10.53
C ARG A 24 5.07 3.43 11.94
N LEU A 25 3.98 4.14 12.23
CA LEU A 25 3.69 4.66 13.56
C LEU A 25 3.44 3.54 14.55
N GLU A 26 2.69 2.51 14.16
CA GLU A 26 2.48 1.33 15.01
C GLU A 26 3.78 0.57 15.25
N TRP A 27 4.63 0.41 14.23
CA TRP A 27 5.95 -0.20 14.38
C TRP A 27 6.86 0.60 15.32
N ALA A 28 6.78 1.93 15.30
CA ALA A 28 7.55 2.75 16.23
C ALA A 28 7.10 2.58 17.69
N LYS A 29 5.82 2.25 17.92
CA LYS A 29 5.27 2.00 19.27
C LYS A 29 5.67 0.66 19.85
N THR A 30 6.00 -0.33 19.01
CA THR A 30 6.27 -1.70 19.48
C THR A 30 7.60 -1.83 20.24
N GLY A 31 8.40 -0.76 20.30
CA GLY A 31 9.64 -0.74 21.08
C GLY A 31 10.54 -1.93 20.75
N ARG A 32 11.28 -2.43 21.75
CA ARG A 32 12.10 -3.65 21.61
C ARG A 32 11.42 -4.90 22.14
N GLU A 33 10.32 -4.75 22.89
CA GLU A 33 9.70 -5.80 23.71
C GLU A 33 8.20 -5.98 23.44
N ASP A 34 7.54 -5.07 22.72
CA ASP A 34 6.12 -5.22 22.37
C ASP A 34 5.96 -5.92 21.02
N ASP A 35 4.76 -6.49 20.85
CA ASP A 35 4.40 -7.34 19.73
C ASP A 35 4.16 -6.53 18.42
N PRO A 36 4.99 -6.70 17.38
CA PRO A 36 4.87 -5.98 16.11
C PRO A 36 3.70 -6.47 15.24
N ILE A 37 2.95 -7.49 15.65
CA ILE A 37 1.85 -8.08 14.88
C ILE A 37 0.85 -7.03 14.42
N PHE A 38 0.49 -6.06 15.27
CA PHE A 38 -0.49 -5.04 14.88
C PHE A 38 0.02 -4.16 13.73
N ALA A 39 1.29 -3.74 13.77
CA ALA A 39 1.89 -2.96 12.69
C ALA A 39 1.96 -3.75 11.37
N MET A 40 2.27 -5.04 11.45
CA MET A 40 2.28 -5.95 10.31
C MET A 40 0.89 -6.15 9.71
N GLN A 41 -0.16 -6.30 10.54
CA GLN A 41 -1.54 -6.41 10.08
C GLN A 41 -2.01 -5.13 9.38
N VAL A 42 -1.63 -3.96 9.89
CA VAL A 42 -1.92 -2.69 9.22
C VAL A 42 -1.23 -2.63 7.86
N ALA A 43 0.05 -3.01 7.78
CA ALA A 43 0.78 -3.06 6.51
C ALA A 43 0.13 -4.03 5.50
N GLU A 44 -0.32 -5.20 5.95
CA GLU A 44 -1.07 -6.15 5.11
C GLU A 44 -2.37 -5.52 4.57
N GLY A 45 -3.13 -4.80 5.41
CA GLY A 45 -4.30 -4.05 4.99
C GLY A 45 -4.00 -2.95 3.96
N ASP A 46 -2.89 -2.22 4.14
CA ASP A 46 -2.43 -1.22 3.18
C ASP A 46 -2.13 -1.86 1.81
N GLY A 47 -1.52 -3.05 1.80
CA GLY A 47 -1.24 -3.82 0.58
C GLY A 47 -2.50 -4.19 -0.19
N TYR A 48 -3.51 -4.66 0.53
CA TYR A 48 -4.83 -4.95 -0.03
C TYR A 48 -5.47 -3.71 -0.66
N HIS A 49 -5.47 -2.58 0.04
CA HIS A 49 -6.05 -1.33 -0.47
C HIS A 49 -5.29 -0.77 -1.67
N ASP A 50 -3.95 -0.87 -1.67
CA ASP A 50 -3.13 -0.41 -2.79
C ASP A 50 -3.39 -1.24 -4.06
N PHE A 51 -3.61 -2.56 -3.93
CA PHE A 51 -4.08 -3.39 -5.04
C PHE A 51 -5.43 -2.88 -5.58
N GLN A 52 -6.42 -2.66 -4.69
CA GLN A 52 -7.75 -2.15 -5.09
C GLN A 52 -7.67 -0.77 -5.76
N ALA A 53 -6.68 0.04 -5.38
CA ALA A 53 -6.39 1.33 -6.00
C ALA A 53 -5.61 1.21 -7.33
N GLY A 54 -5.32 0.00 -7.82
CA GLY A 54 -4.62 -0.25 -9.08
C GLY A 54 -3.11 -0.03 -9.02
N ARG A 55 -2.51 0.00 -7.83
CA ARG A 55 -1.05 0.15 -7.71
C ARG A 55 -0.33 -1.15 -8.04
N ALA A 56 0.82 -1.00 -8.69
CA ALA A 56 1.67 -2.12 -9.03
C ALA A 56 2.25 -2.79 -7.79
N ARG A 57 2.46 -4.11 -7.88
CA ARG A 57 3.09 -4.90 -6.82
C ARG A 57 4.50 -4.42 -6.43
N SER A 58 5.21 -3.79 -7.36
CA SER A 58 6.53 -3.19 -7.15
C SER A 58 6.50 -1.79 -6.53
N ASP A 59 5.32 -1.14 -6.45
CA ASP A 59 5.13 0.19 -5.86
C ASP A 59 4.97 0.09 -4.33
N VAL A 60 5.96 -0.51 -3.67
CA VAL A 60 5.98 -0.67 -2.20
C VAL A 60 5.99 0.71 -1.54
N PRO A 61 5.15 0.96 -0.52
CA PRO A 61 5.12 2.23 0.19
C PRO A 61 6.50 2.66 0.72
N PRO A 62 6.93 3.91 0.46
CA PRO A 62 8.24 4.40 0.88
C PRO A 62 8.52 4.28 2.37
N LEU A 63 7.50 4.42 3.24
CA LEU A 63 7.65 4.34 4.69
C LEU A 63 7.74 2.90 5.23
N LEU A 64 7.50 1.89 4.38
CA LEU A 64 7.63 0.48 4.72
C LEU A 64 8.88 -0.15 4.09
N ALA A 65 9.41 0.46 3.02
CA ALA A 65 10.48 -0.11 2.21
C ALA A 65 11.77 -0.39 2.98
N ASP A 66 12.03 0.34 4.06
CA ASP A 66 13.20 0.18 4.92
C ASP A 66 12.99 -0.79 6.10
N VAL A 67 11.77 -1.31 6.28
CA VAL A 67 11.43 -2.29 7.32
C VAL A 67 10.99 -3.59 6.66
N PRO A 68 11.87 -4.61 6.57
CA PRO A 68 11.59 -5.84 5.83
C PRO A 68 10.28 -6.53 6.21
N GLU A 69 9.94 -6.55 7.50
CA GLU A 69 8.73 -7.20 8.04
C GLU A 69 7.45 -6.50 7.57
N LEU A 70 7.45 -5.16 7.55
CA LEU A 70 6.31 -4.37 7.08
C LEU A 70 6.20 -4.44 5.55
N ALA A 71 7.32 -4.34 4.83
CA ALA A 71 7.33 -4.50 3.38
C ALA A 71 6.83 -5.88 2.95
N ALA A 72 7.21 -6.94 3.66
CA ALA A 72 6.74 -8.30 3.44
C ALA A 72 5.24 -8.48 3.80
N SER A 73 4.77 -7.81 4.84
CA SER A 73 3.35 -7.87 5.23
C SER A 73 2.46 -7.13 4.21
N TRP A 74 2.88 -5.95 3.76
CA TRP A 74 2.22 -5.23 2.65
C TRP A 74 2.17 -6.06 1.38
N SER A 75 3.32 -6.64 1.03
CA SER A 75 3.49 -7.56 -0.09
C SER A 75 2.47 -8.69 -0.07
N LYS A 76 2.33 -9.35 1.07
CA LYS A 76 1.37 -10.44 1.30
C LYS A 76 -0.07 -9.98 1.10
N GLY A 77 -0.44 -8.82 1.63
CA GLY A 77 -1.80 -8.27 1.50
C GLY A 77 -2.17 -7.94 0.05
N TRP A 78 -1.22 -7.41 -0.71
CA TRP A 78 -1.40 -7.18 -2.14
C TRP A 78 -1.59 -8.50 -2.89
N ASP A 79 -0.73 -9.49 -2.63
CA ASP A 79 -0.78 -10.81 -3.29
C ASP A 79 -2.09 -11.55 -2.97
N HIS A 80 -2.57 -11.47 -1.73
CA HIS A 80 -3.88 -11.99 -1.35
C HIS A 80 -5.01 -11.33 -2.16
N ALA A 81 -5.00 -10.00 -2.27
CA ALA A 81 -6.02 -9.27 -3.00
C ALA A 81 -6.03 -9.66 -4.49
N TYR A 82 -4.84 -9.79 -5.09
CA TYR A 82 -4.65 -10.25 -6.46
C TYR A 82 -5.20 -11.68 -6.65
N ASN A 83 -4.78 -12.63 -5.81
CA ASN A 83 -5.21 -14.03 -5.94
C ASN A 83 -6.73 -14.21 -5.76
N TRP A 84 -7.40 -13.35 -4.99
CA TRP A 84 -8.86 -13.40 -4.85
C TRP A 84 -9.62 -12.75 -6.01
N THR A 85 -8.97 -11.89 -6.80
CA THR A 85 -9.61 -11.21 -7.93
C THR A 85 -9.34 -11.87 -9.27
N VAL A 86 -8.26 -12.64 -9.41
CA VAL A 86 -8.00 -13.43 -10.61
C VAL A 86 -8.75 -14.77 -10.48
N PRO A 87 -9.74 -15.08 -11.34
CA PRO A 87 -10.36 -16.39 -11.35
C PRO A 87 -9.28 -17.44 -11.66
N GLU A 88 -9.23 -18.53 -10.88
CA GLU A 88 -8.42 -19.69 -11.24
C GLU A 88 -8.74 -20.08 -12.69
N SER A 89 -7.76 -19.92 -13.57
CA SER A 89 -7.88 -20.33 -14.96
C SER A 89 -7.74 -21.86 -14.97
N PHE A 90 -8.88 -22.56 -14.89
CA PHE A 90 -8.95 -24.00 -15.12
C PHE A 90 -8.75 -24.35 -16.59
#